data_AF-A0A382M400-F1
#
_entry.id   AF-A0A382M400-F1
#
_cell.length_a   1.000
_cell.length_b   1.000
_cell.length_c   1.000
_cell.angle_alpha   90.00
_cell.angle_beta   90.00
_cell.angle_gamma   90.00
#
_symmetry.space_group_name_H-M   'P 1'
#
loop_
_entity.id
_entity.type
_entity.pdbx_description
1 polymer ?
#
loop_
_entity_poly.entity_id
_entity_poly.type
_entity_poly.pdbx_seq_one_letter_code
_entity_poly.pdbx_strand_id
1 'polypeptide(L)'
;LGGVVLKAGLMQKMIAITAEVFIIGVKIAAPIMTALFLVTAAMGVLARTVPQMNVFMVGFPVQISVGLGAFLVCMPLFAMLVERLIITMRRDMLVMVDFMH
;
A
#
# COMPACT_ATOMS: atom_id res chain seq x y z
N LEU A 1 -32.41 -6.05 -24.60
CA LEU A 1 -31.12 -6.80 -24.56
C LEU A 1 -29.90 -5.92 -24.22
N GLY A 2 -29.89 -4.61 -24.47
CA GLY A 2 -28.77 -3.71 -24.10
C GLY A 2 -28.56 -3.42 -22.60
N GLY A 3 -29.61 -3.46 -21.78
CA GLY A 3 -29.51 -3.20 -20.32
C GLY A 3 -28.75 -4.27 -19.52
N VAL A 4 -28.71 -5.51 -20.01
CA VAL A 4 -27.98 -6.60 -19.34
C VAL A 4 -26.47 -6.49 -19.57
N VAL A 5 -26.06 -5.99 -20.74
CA VAL A 5 -24.65 -5.75 -21.09
C VAL A 5 -24.08 -4.56 -20.29
N LEU A 6 -24.87 -3.49 -20.12
CA LEU A 6 -24.50 -2.35 -19.26
C LEU A 6 -24.30 -2.76 -17.79
N LYS A 7 -25.20 -3.57 -17.24
CA LYS A 7 -25.12 -4.03 -15.84
C LYS A 7 -23.93 -4.96 -15.60
N ALA A 8 -23.59 -5.81 -16.59
CA ALA A 8 -22.42 -6.68 -16.53
C ALA A 8 -21.10 -5.88 -16.61
N GLY A 9 -21.02 -4.87 -17.49
CA GLY A 9 -19.84 -4.00 -17.61
C GLY A 9 -19.54 -3.20 -16.34
N LEU A 10 -20.59 -2.67 -15.69
CA LEU A 10 -20.47 -1.97 -14.40
C LEU A 10 -19.97 -2.89 -13.29
N MET A 11 -20.52 -4.11 -13.19
CA MET A 11 -20.08 -5.08 -12.19
C MET A 11 -18.62 -5.47 -12.38
N GLN A 12 -18.18 -5.70 -13.62
CA GLN A 12 -16.79 -6.02 -13.93
C GLN A 12 -15.83 -4.84 -13.62
N LYS A 13 -16.26 -3.60 -13.87
CA LYS A 13 -15.49 -2.39 -13.54
C LYS A 13 -15.35 -2.21 -12.02
N MET A 14 -16.39 -2.48 -11.22
CA MET A 14 -16.31 -2.43 -9.76
C MET A 14 -15.32 -3.47 -9.20
N ILE A 15 -15.34 -4.70 -9.74
CA ILE A 15 -14.40 -5.75 -9.35
C ILE A 15 -12.97 -5.35 -9.70
N ALA A 16 -12.74 -4.78 -10.88
CA ALA A 16 -11.43 -4.31 -11.32
C ALA A 16 -10.88 -3.19 -10.43
N ILE A 17 -11.70 -2.18 -10.11
CA ILE A 17 -11.31 -1.08 -9.21
C ILE A 17 -10.94 -1.63 -7.82
N THR A 18 -11.72 -2.58 -7.29
CA THR A 18 -11.45 -3.20 -6.00
C THR A 18 -10.09 -3.91 -5.98
N ALA A 19 -9.78 -4.67 -7.04
CA ALA A 19 -8.49 -5.34 -7.18
C ALA A 19 -7.34 -4.33 -7.29
N GLU A 20 -7.54 -3.24 -8.03
CA GLU A 20 -6.52 -2.19 -8.21
C GLU A 20 -6.20 -1.47 -6.90
N VAL A 21 -7.21 -1.15 -6.08
CA VAL A 21 -7.02 -0.56 -4.75
C VAL A 21 -6.20 -1.48 -3.84
N PHE A 22 -6.48 -2.78 -3.85
CA PHE A 22 -5.71 -3.74 -3.06
C PHE A 22 -4.24 -3.79 -3.50
N ILE A 23 -3.99 -3.85 -4.82
CA ILE A 23 -2.63 -3.85 -5.38
C ILE A 23 -1.89 -2.57 -5.00
N ILE A 24 -2.52 -1.40 -5.11
CA ILE A 24 -1.91 -0.12 -4.76
C ILE A 24 -1.61 -0.06 -3.26
N GLY A 25 -2.53 -0.50 -2.41
CA GLY A 25 -2.33 -0.56 -0.96
C GLY A 25 -1.12 -1.42 -0.58
N VAL A 26 -1.00 -2.62 -1.17
CA VAL A 26 0.16 -3.50 -0.96
C VAL A 26 1.45 -2.86 -1.46
N LYS A 27 1.45 -2.18 -2.61
CA LYS A 27 2.64 -1.50 -3.15
C LYS A 27 3.12 -0.36 -2.25
N ILE A 28 2.20 0.36 -1.60
CA ILE A 28 2.53 1.41 -0.62
C ILE A 28 3.12 0.79 0.65
N ALA A 29 2.54 -0.30 1.14
CA ALA A 29 2.98 -0.97 2.36
C ALA A 29 4.30 -1.75 2.19
N ALA A 30 4.56 -2.28 0.99
CA ALA A 30 5.69 -3.15 0.69
C ALA A 30 7.06 -2.62 1.17
N PRO A 31 7.52 -1.40 0.83
CA PRO A 31 8.84 -0.93 1.24
C PRO A 31 8.98 -0.82 2.77
N ILE A 32 7.94 -0.35 3.46
CA ILE A 32 7.93 -0.22 4.92
C ILE A 32 7.90 -1.60 5.56
N MET A 33 7.06 -2.51 5.06
CA MET A 33 7.00 -3.89 5.52
C MET A 33 8.34 -4.61 5.37
N THR A 34 9.02 -4.46 4.22
CA THR A 34 10.33 -5.07 3.99
C THR A 34 11.37 -4.51 4.96
N ALA A 35 11.41 -3.20 5.16
CA ALA A 35 12.33 -2.59 6.11
C ALA A 35 12.10 -3.10 7.55
N LEU A 36 10.85 -3.11 8.01
CA LEU A 36 10.50 -3.60 9.34
C LEU A 36 10.74 -5.10 9.50
N PHE A 37 10.51 -5.90 8.46
CA PHE A 37 10.80 -7.32 8.46
C PHE A 37 12.30 -7.60 8.61
N LEU A 38 13.15 -6.83 7.93
CA LEU A 38 14.60 -6.94 8.09
C LEU A 38 15.05 -6.55 9.50
N VAL A 39 14.44 -5.50 10.08
CA VAL A 39 14.72 -5.09 11.46
C VAL A 39 14.30 -6.17 12.45
N THR A 40 13.10 -6.74 12.33
CA THR A 40 12.63 -7.78 13.24
C THR A 40 13.47 -9.05 13.13
N ALA A 41 13.90 -9.42 11.91
CA ALA A 41 14.83 -10.53 11.69
C ALA A 41 16.21 -10.25 12.32
N ALA A 42 16.77 -9.05 12.11
CA ALA A 42 18.05 -8.65 12.69
C ALA A 42 18.00 -8.64 14.23
N MET A 43 16.94 -8.07 14.82
CA MET A 43 16.72 -8.10 16.27
C MET A 43 16.58 -9.53 16.80
N GLY A 44 15.95 -10.44 16.04
CA GLY A 44 15.86 -11.86 16.39
C GLY A 44 17.21 -12.56 16.43
N VAL A 45 18.13 -12.19 15.53
CA VAL A 45 19.53 -12.68 15.57
C VAL A 45 20.28 -12.09 16.75
N LEU A 46 20.16 -10.77 16.97
CA LEU A 46 20.80 -10.06 18.08
C LEU A 46 20.36 -10.59 19.45
N ALA A 47 19.10 -11.01 19.57
CA ALA A 47 18.57 -11.63 20.78
C ALA A 47 19.30 -12.93 21.17
N ARG A 48 19.83 -13.66 20.18
CA ARG A 48 20.59 -14.90 20.41
C ARG A 48 22.07 -14.62 20.71
N THR A 49 22.65 -13.60 20.11
CA THR A 49 24.08 -13.27 20.29
C THR A 49 24.38 -12.42 21.53
N VAL A 50 23.45 -11.57 21.95
CA VAL A 50 23.61 -10.71 23.14
C VAL A 50 22.44 -10.92 24.12
N PRO A 51 22.41 -12.06 24.85
CA PRO A 51 21.29 -12.47 25.70
C PRO A 51 21.10 -11.60 26.95
N GLN A 52 22.10 -10.79 27.30
CA GLN A 52 22.04 -9.86 28.43
C GLN A 52 21.39 -8.52 28.06
N MET A 53 21.29 -8.19 26.77
CA MET A 53 20.62 -6.97 26.33
C MET A 53 19.11 -7.15 26.51
N ASN A 54 18.43 -6.19 27.10
CA ASN A 54 16.97 -6.15 27.07
C ASN A 54 16.53 -5.84 25.64
N VAL A 55 16.41 -6.88 24.82
CA VAL A 55 16.07 -6.78 23.39
C VAL A 55 14.74 -6.04 23.19
N PHE A 56 13.81 -6.11 24.15
CA PHE A 56 12.57 -5.33 24.10
C PHE A 56 12.81 -3.83 24.30
N MET A 57 13.72 -3.45 25.20
CA MET A 57 14.08 -2.05 25.45
C MET A 57 14.71 -1.39 24.22
N VAL A 58 15.48 -2.13 23.43
CA VAL A 58 16.15 -1.60 22.23
C VAL A 58 15.32 -1.83 20.95
N GLY A 59 14.63 -2.96 20.86
CA GLY A 59 13.90 -3.38 19.67
C GLY A 59 12.73 -2.48 19.32
N PHE A 60 11.93 -2.05 20.31
CA PHE A 60 10.81 -1.14 20.04
C PHE A 60 11.27 0.24 19.53
N PRO A 61 12.23 0.93 20.17
CA PRO A 61 12.79 2.17 19.63
C PRO A 61 13.37 2.02 18.21
N VAL A 62 14.06 0.92 17.93
CA VAL A 62 14.64 0.65 16.60
C VAL A 62 13.54 0.43 15.56
N GLN A 63 12.51 -0.36 15.86
CA GLN A 63 11.39 -0.57 14.94
C GLN A 63 10.65 0.73 14.64
N ILE A 64 10.41 1.57 15.65
CA ILE A 64 9.71 2.85 15.49
C ILE A 64 10.55 3.81 14.65
N SER A 65 11.85 3.94 14.94
CA SER A 65 12.75 4.84 14.21
C SER A 65 12.93 4.42 12.75
N VAL A 66 13.12 3.12 12.49
CA VAL A 66 13.21 2.62 11.12
C VAL A 66 11.87 2.73 10.39
N GLY A 67 10.75 2.45 11.06
CA GLY A 67 9.41 2.60 10.48
C GLY A 67 9.12 4.04 10.06
N LEU A 68 9.41 5.01 10.94
CA LEU A 68 9.27 6.43 10.63
C LEU A 68 10.25 6.89 9.55
N GLY A 69 11.50 6.43 9.59
CA GLY A 69 12.49 6.73 8.55
C GLY A 69 12.07 6.21 7.17
N ALA A 70 11.64 4.95 7.11
CA ALA A 70 11.12 4.35 5.88
C ALA A 70 9.88 5.08 5.36
N PHE A 71 8.97 5.49 6.26
CA PHE A 71 7.80 6.27 5.91
C PHE A 71 8.16 7.63 5.29
N LEU A 72 9.12 8.35 5.88
CA LEU A 72 9.62 9.63 5.35
C LEU A 72 10.23 9.47 3.95
N VAL A 73 11.02 8.42 3.73
CA VAL A 73 11.60 8.11 2.41
C VAL A 73 10.52 7.75 1.39
N CYS A 74 9.42 7.12 1.84
CA CYS A 74 8.30 6.73 0.98
C CYS A 74 7.29 7.85 0.72
N MET A 75 7.34 8.98 1.43
CA MET A 75 6.45 10.13 1.21
C MET A 75 6.33 10.59 -0.26
N PRO A 76 7.42 10.78 -1.02
CA PRO A 76 7.31 11.17 -2.44
C PRO A 76 6.61 10.10 -3.28
N LEU A 77 6.85 8.81 -3.01
CA LEU A 77 6.16 7.70 -3.68
C LEU A 77 4.66 7.73 -3.38
N PHE A 78 4.29 8.01 -2.13
CA PHE A 78 2.89 8.17 -1.73
C PHE A 78 2.21 9.32 -2.48
N ALA A 79 2.86 10.48 -2.56
CA ALA A 79 2.34 11.63 -3.31
C ALA A 79 2.09 11.29 -4.80
N MET A 80 3.06 10.63 -5.45
CA MET A 80 2.92 10.19 -6.84
C MET A 80 1.74 9.21 -7.05
N LEU A 81 1.52 8.31 -6.09
CA LEU A 81 0.42 7.33 -6.17
C LEU A 81 -0.94 7.98 -5.98
N VAL A 82 -1.07 8.91 -5.03
CA VAL A 82 -2.31 9.68 -4.82
C VAL A 82 -2.64 10.51 -6.07
N GLU A 83 -1.65 11.17 -6.67
CA GLU A 83 -1.85 11.91 -7.91
C GLU A 83 -2.35 10.99 -9.05
N ARG A 84 -1.73 9.81 -9.21
CA ARG A 84 -2.18 8.81 -10.20
C ARG A 84 -3.62 8.35 -9.93
N LEU A 85 -3.98 8.09 -8.67
CA LEU A 85 -5.35 7.70 -8.30
C LEU A 85 -6.36 8.78 -8.69
N ILE A 86 -6.09 10.04 -8.39
CA ILE A 86 -6.98 11.16 -8.73
C ILE A 86 -7.17 11.26 -10.26
N ILE A 87 -6.09 11.12 -11.02
CA ILE A 87 -6.14 11.16 -12.49
C ILE A 87 -6.96 9.99 -13.05
N THR A 88 -6.76 8.77 -12.51
CA THR A 88 -7.51 7.58 -12.92
C THR A 88 -9.00 7.71 -12.60
N MET A 89 -9.35 8.16 -11.38
CA MET A 89 -10.75 8.35 -11.00
C MET A 89 -11.44 9.41 -11.87
N ARG A 90 -10.76 10.52 -12.19
CA ARG A 90 -11.29 11.52 -13.12
C ARG A 90 -11.56 10.95 -14.51
N ARG A 91 -10.63 10.13 -15.02
CA ARG A 91 -10.80 9.45 -16.32
C ARG A 91 -11.97 8.49 -16.31
N ASP A 92 -12.09 7.67 -15.26
CA ASP A 92 -13.17 6.70 -15.11
C ASP A 92 -14.55 7.39 -15.00
N MET A 93 -14.63 8.54 -14.32
CA MET A 93 -15.85 9.34 -14.24
C MET A 93 -16.26 9.90 -15.62
N LEU A 94 -15.30 10.39 -16.42
CA LEU A 94 -15.57 10.87 -17.79
C LEU A 94 -16.10 9.76 -18.69
N VAL A 95 -15.51 8.56 -18.62
CA VAL A 95 -15.97 7.40 -19.40
C VAL A 95 -17.39 6.98 -18.99
N MET A 96 -17.74 7.07 -17.70
CA MET A 96 -19.10 6.75 -17.26
C MET A 96 -20.14 7.77 -17.72
N VAL A 97 -19.79 9.04 -17.78
CA VAL A 97 -20.69 10.10 -18.29
C VAL A 97 -20.92 9.94 -19.79
N ASP A 98 -19.86 9.66 -20.55
CA ASP A 98 -19.93 9.43 -22.01
C ASP A 98 -20.73 8.16 -22.38
N PHE A 99 -20.79 7.18 -21.48
CA PHE A 99 -21.61 5.96 -21.63
C PHE A 99 -23.09 6.16 -21.27
N MET A 100 -23.43 7.25 -20.54
CA MET A 100 -24.80 7.59 -20.16
C MET A 100 -25.52 8.50 -21.17
N HIS A 101 -24.77 9.15 -22.07
CA HIS A 101 -25.30 9.80 -23.28
C HIS A 101 -25.42 8.79 -24.43
#